data_AF-A0A3P8KZ20-F1
#
_entry.id   AF-A0A3P8KZ20-F1
#
_cell.length_a   1.000
_cell.length_b   1.000
_cell.length_c   1.000
_cell.angle_alpha   90.00
_cell.angle_beta   90.00
_cell.angle_gamma   90.00
#
_symmetry.space_group_name_H-M   'P 1'
#
loop_
_entity.id
_entity.type
_entity.pdbx_description
1 polymer ?
#
loop_
_entity_poly.entity_id
_entity_poly.type
_entity_poly.pdbx_seq_one_letter_code
_entity_poly.pdbx_strand_id
1 'polypeptide(L)' 'MPPARFIAIRYARENSVPFLGTCGGFQHAIVEYARNVLGWQDAAHAETDSEGRMVIAPAELLAGGENGGD' A
#
# COMPACT_ATOMS: atom_id res chain seq x y z
N MET A 1 14.25 6.41 -7.56
CA MET A 1 14.62 5.24 -6.74
C MET A 1 13.44 4.91 -5.83
N PRO A 2 12.94 3.66 -5.81
CA PRO A 2 11.80 3.32 -4.96
C PRO A 2 12.17 3.47 -3.47
N PRO A 3 11.25 3.93 -2.61
CA PRO A 3 11.46 4.01 -1.17
C PRO A 3 11.95 2.69 -0.56
N ALA A 4 12.80 2.76 0.47
CA ALA A 4 13.43 1.60 1.12
C ALA A 4 12.44 0.50 1.53
N ARG A 5 11.23 0.88 1.97
CA ARG A 5 10.16 -0.05 2.32
C ARG A 5 9.74 -0.98 1.17
N PHE A 6 9.62 -0.46 -0.06
CA PHE A 6 9.25 -1.28 -1.22
C PHE A 6 10.38 -2.22 -1.63
N ILE A 7 11.63 -1.79 -1.50
CA ILE A 7 12.80 -2.64 -1.76
C ILE A 7 12.84 -3.79 -0.75
N ALA A 8 12.65 -3.52 0.55
CA ALA A 8 12.65 -4.54 1.59
C ALA A 8 11.50 -5.57 1.43
N ILE A 9 10.28 -5.10 1.15
CA ILE A 9 9.12 -5.96 0.89
C ILE A 9 9.37 -6.86 -0.32
N ARG A 10 9.83 -6.27 -1.43
CA ARG A 10 10.15 -7.00 -2.65
C ARG A 10 11.21 -8.07 -2.40
N TYR A 11 12.30 -7.70 -1.71
CA TYR A 11 13.35 -8.65 -1.35
C TYR A 11 12.79 -9.82 -0.54
N ALA A 12 11.98 -9.55 0.48
CA ALA A 12 11.41 -10.61 1.30
C ALA A 12 10.52 -11.56 0.47
N ARG A 13 9.67 -11.00 -0.41
CA ARG A 13 8.79 -11.77 -1.31
C ARG A 13 9.58 -12.63 -2.30
N GLU A 14 10.58 -12.06 -2.96
CA GLU A 14 11.37 -12.75 -3.99
C GLU A 14 12.31 -13.83 -3.41
N ASN A 15 12.69 -13.69 -2.13
CA ASN A 15 13.61 -14.60 -1.47
C ASN A 15 12.93 -15.54 -0.44
N SER A 16 11.60 -15.61 -0.43
CA SER A 16 10.82 -16.44 0.50
C SER A 16 11.17 -16.20 1.98
N VAL A 17 11.54 -14.97 2.34
CA VAL A 17 11.81 -14.58 3.72
C VAL A 17 10.47 -14.21 4.38
N PRO A 18 10.13 -14.79 5.54
CA PRO A 18 8.94 -14.40 6.28
C PRO A 18 8.91 -12.89 6.54
N PHE A 19 7.80 -12.25 6.17
CA PHE A 19 7.60 -10.81 6.31
C PHE A 19 6.33 -10.55 7.13
N LEU A 20 6.44 -9.66 8.12
CA LEU A 20 5.30 -9.15 8.89
C LEU A 20 5.17 -7.64 8.66
N GLY A 21 4.13 -7.24 7.93
CA GLY A 21 3.74 -5.84 7.77
C GLY A 21 2.56 -5.53 8.69
N THR A 22 2.73 -4.57 9.61
CA THR A 22 1.64 -4.11 10.49
C THR A 22 1.12 -2.75 10.04
N CYS A 23 -0.19 -2.53 10.10
CA CYS A 23 -0.85 -1.28 9.70
C CYS A 23 -0.35 -0.79 8.33
N GLY A 24 0.36 0.35 8.27
CA GLY A 24 0.96 0.89 7.07
C GLY A 24 1.95 -0.05 6.38
N GLY A 25 2.65 -0.92 7.12
CA GLY A 25 3.54 -1.94 6.53
C GLY A 25 2.78 -2.93 5.64
N PHE A 26 1.56 -3.30 6.01
CA PHE A 26 0.70 -4.17 5.21
C PHE A 26 0.18 -3.45 3.95
N GLN A 27 -0.25 -2.20 4.10
CA GLN A 27 -0.70 -1.36 2.99
C GLN A 27 0.39 -1.24 1.91
N HIS A 28 1.64 -0.99 2.31
CA HIS A 28 2.76 -0.94 1.39
C HIS A 28 3.07 -2.30 0.73
N ALA A 29 2.82 -3.42 1.43
CA ALA A 29 2.99 -4.75 0.86
C ALA A 29 1.99 -5.03 -0.26
N ILE A 30 0.73 -4.61 -0.08
CA ILE A 30 -0.30 -4.68 -1.13
C ILE A 30 0.12 -3.86 -2.35
N VAL A 31 0.59 -2.62 -2.16
CA VAL A 31 1.04 -1.75 -3.26
C VAL A 31 2.25 -2.37 -3.99
N GLU A 32 3.22 -2.94 -3.26
CA GLU A 32 4.37 -3.64 -3.89
C GLU A 32 3.89 -4.81 -4.75
N TYR A 33 3.01 -5.64 -4.20
CA TYR A 33 2.48 -6.81 -4.88
C TYR A 33 1.68 -6.44 -6.13
N ALA A 34 0.82 -5.42 -6.04
CA ALA A 34 0.06 -4.91 -7.17
C ALA A 34 0.98 -4.44 -8.31
N ARG A 35 2.04 -3.70 -7.98
CA ARG A 35 3.00 -3.18 -8.97
C ARG A 35 3.85 -4.28 -9.61
N ASN A 36 4.35 -5.24 -8.83
CA ASN A 36 5.39 -6.17 -9.29
C ASN A 36 4.87 -7.57 -9.64
N VAL A 37 3.72 -7.99 -9.11
CA VAL A 37 3.14 -9.32 -9.37
C VAL A 37 1.91 -9.23 -10.26
N LEU A 38 1.01 -8.27 -9.99
CA LEU A 38 -0.19 -8.07 -10.82
C LEU A 38 0.07 -7.18 -12.05
N GLY A 39 1.22 -6.51 -12.12
CA GLY A 39 1.60 -5.62 -13.21
C GLY A 39 0.86 -4.27 -13.22
N TRP A 40 0.18 -3.90 -12.13
CA TRP A 40 -0.49 -2.61 -11.98
C TRP A 40 0.52 -1.56 -11.54
N GLN A 41 1.34 -1.13 -12.48
CA GLN A 41 2.43 -0.18 -12.21
C GLN A 41 1.92 1.15 -11.63
N ASP A 42 0.67 1.52 -11.93
CA ASP A 42 -0.03 2.70 -11.45
C ASP A 42 -0.77 2.49 -10.11
N ALA A 43 -0.62 1.34 -9.44
CA ALA A 43 -1.24 1.12 -8.13
C ALA A 43 -0.75 2.15 -7.10
N ALA A 44 -1.67 2.72 -6.34
CA ALA A 44 -1.47 3.92 -5.51
C ALA A 44 -2.22 3.82 -4.17
N HIS A 45 -1.86 4.69 -3.23
CA HIS A 45 -2.38 4.76 -1.88
C HIS A 45 -3.10 6.09 -1.64
N ALA A 46 -4.40 6.05 -1.32
CA ALA A 46 -5.26 7.24 -1.33
C ALA A 46 -4.85 8.34 -0.32
N GLU A 47 -4.15 8.00 0.77
CA GLU A 47 -3.64 9.02 1.71
C GLU A 47 -2.39 9.75 1.22
N THR A 48 -1.64 9.20 0.27
CA THR A 48 -0.32 9.73 -0.12
C THR A 48 -0.20 10.09 -1.59
N ASP A 49 -1.11 9.58 -2.42
CA ASP A 49 -1.12 9.77 -3.86
C ASP A 49 -2.44 10.40 -4.30
N SER A 50 -2.38 11.32 -5.27
CA SER A 50 -3.55 11.96 -5.87
C SER A 50 -4.01 11.33 -7.19
N GLU A 51 -3.23 10.40 -7.74
CA GLU A 51 -3.46 9.79 -9.05
C GLU A 51 -3.08 8.31 -9.04
N GLY A 52 -3.61 7.56 -10.01
CA GLY A 52 -3.38 6.12 -10.17
C GLY A 52 -4.52 5.26 -9.64
N ARG A 53 -4.30 3.95 -9.66
CA ARG A 53 -5.28 2.97 -9.19
C ARG A 53 -5.21 2.85 -7.67
N MET A 54 -6.19 3.42 -6.97
CA MET A 54 -6.29 3.33 -5.52
C MET A 54 -6.57 1.89 -5.07
N VAL A 55 -5.52 1.20 -4.62
CA VAL A 55 -5.63 -0.16 -4.08
C VAL A 55 -5.70 -0.15 -2.55
N ILE A 56 -5.39 0.98 -1.93
CA ILE A 56 -5.58 1.26 -0.52
C ILE A 56 -6.48 2.49 -0.39
N ALA A 57 -7.60 2.31 0.32
CA ALA A 57 -8.50 3.40 0.69
C ALA A 57 -7.97 4.17 1.91
N PRO A 58 -8.39 5.42 2.14
CA PRO A 58 -8.01 6.19 3.33
C PRO A 58 -8.40 5.48 4.63
N ALA A 59 -7.52 5.49 5.63
CA ALA A 59 -7.76 4.81 6.89
C ALA A 59 -8.93 5.41 7.66
N GLU A 60 -9.27 6.69 7.45
CA GLU A 60 -10.42 7.35 8.07
C GLU A 60 -11.75 6.69 7.69
N LEU A 61 -11.85 6.09 6.50
CA LEU A 61 -13.05 5.36 6.11
C LEU A 61 -13.28 4.11 6.98
N LEU A 62 -12.22 3.53 7.55
CA LEU A 62 -12.31 2.37 8.43
C LEU A 62 -12.68 2.77 9.87
N ALA A 63 -12.40 4.01 10.26
CA ALA A 63 -12.75 4.54 11.57
C ALA A 63 -14.24 4.89 11.71
N GLY A 64 -15.06 4.66 10.67
CA GLY A 64 -16.49 4.95 10.69
C GLY A 64 -16.80 6.45 10.61
N GLY A 65 -16.08 7.18 9.75
CA GLY A 65 -16.17 8.63 9.64
C GLY A 65 -17.59 9.18 9.55
N GLU A 66 -18.10 9.64 10.69
CA GLU A 66 -19.05 10.73 10.77
C GLU A 66 -18.29 12.02 10.45
N ASN A 67 -18.22 12.39 9.17
CA ASN A 67 -18.02 13.80 8.86
C ASN A 67 -19.39 14.46 8.98
N GLY A 68 -19.73 14.85 10.22
CA GLY A 68 -20.74 15.86 10.48
C GLY A 68 -20.32 17.17 9.82
N GLY A 69 -20.75 17.35 8.58
CA GLY A 69 -20.82 18.66 7.94
C GLY A 69 -22.17 19.28 8.25
N ASP A 70 -22.16 20.16 9.26
CA ASP A 70 -23.03 21.34 9.37
C ASP A 70 -22.11 22.56 9.33
#